data_AF-A0A0L0LNX9-F1
#
_entry.id   AF-A0A0L0LNX9-F1
#
_cell.length_a   1.000
_cell.length_b   1.000
_cell.length_c   1.000
_cell.angle_alpha   90.00
_cell.angle_beta   90.00
_cell.angle_gamma   90.00
#
_symmetry.space_group_name_H-M   'P 1'
#
loop_
_entity.id
_entity.type
_entity.pdbx_description
1 polymer ?
#
loop_
_entity_poly.entity_id
_entity_poly.type
_entity_poly.pdbx_seq_one_letter_code
_entity_poly.pdbx_strand_id
1 'polypeptide(L)'
;MDGALKSFKKNAIFIALVGVVVLLGIYLSCDTFRNFLSEQGIDPNFIIGFLTIVALLLSLLQASHDRRYAYNLKLIESIEEKGLRIIGKLLGIKQKSAALLASLEAVKKCMDERVIFLDAHNVTDKADVDMDMELVTAYIHTYFNELGSSWNQLIDKLRGVGDYAGNAILNYKENIDVIQTHGPINVCDTLNKLPTSIQEARRLNAEIDVLTQSITDVIVKKISDTRLQVKASID
;
A
#
# COMPACT_ATOMS: atom_id res chain seq x y z
N MET A 1 14.62 -19.26 29.36
CA MET A 1 14.04 -20.56 28.93
C MET A 1 13.18 -20.46 27.67
N ASP A 2 12.51 -19.34 27.40
CA ASP A 2 11.62 -19.20 26.23
C ASP A 2 12.33 -19.21 24.85
N GLY A 3 13.56 -18.72 24.76
CA GLY A 3 14.33 -18.70 23.51
C GLY A 3 14.74 -20.10 23.01
N ALA A 4 15.14 -20.98 23.93
CA ALA A 4 15.52 -22.36 23.61
C ALA A 4 14.31 -23.19 23.17
N LEU A 5 13.15 -23.01 23.83
CA LEU A 5 11.91 -23.71 23.49
C LEU A 5 11.36 -23.29 22.11
N LYS A 6 11.44 -21.99 21.78
CA LYS A 6 11.08 -21.46 20.44
C LYS A 6 12.02 -21.99 19.35
N SER A 7 13.32 -22.04 19.62
CA SER A 7 14.32 -22.60 18.69
C SER A 7 14.08 -24.10 18.46
N PHE A 8 13.79 -24.85 19.53
CA PHE A 8 13.48 -26.28 19.45
C PHE A 8 12.24 -26.56 18.61
N LYS A 9 11.15 -25.78 18.78
CA LYS A 9 9.94 -25.92 17.95
C LYS A 9 10.20 -25.63 16.47
N LYS A 10 11.06 -24.65 16.15
CA LYS A 10 11.39 -24.29 14.77
C LYS A 10 12.19 -25.38 14.05
N ASN A 11 13.04 -26.10 14.80
CA ASN A 11 13.96 -27.10 14.25
C ASN A 11 13.57 -28.55 14.60
N ALA A 12 12.42 -28.78 15.25
CA ALA A 12 12.02 -30.09 15.76
C ALA A 12 11.99 -31.17 14.68
N ILE A 13 11.46 -30.84 13.49
CA ILE A 13 11.37 -31.76 12.35
C ILE A 13 12.78 -32.11 11.83
N PHE A 14 13.69 -31.13 11.78
CA PHE A 14 15.07 -31.34 11.38
C PHE A 14 15.85 -32.18 12.41
N ILE A 15 15.68 -31.91 13.70
CA ILE A 15 16.29 -32.69 14.78
C ILE A 15 15.78 -34.14 14.75
N ALA A 16 14.48 -34.35 14.52
CA ALA A 16 13.89 -35.67 14.35
C ALA A 16 14.47 -36.40 13.12
N LEU A 17 14.62 -35.71 11.98
CA LEU A 17 15.24 -36.26 10.77
C LEU A 17 16.68 -36.71 11.04
N VAL A 18 17.49 -35.86 11.67
CA VAL A 18 18.88 -36.20 12.03
C VAL A 18 18.91 -37.40 12.97
N GLY A 19 18.05 -37.45 13.99
CA GLY A 19 17.96 -38.58 14.91
C GLY A 19 17.61 -39.89 14.20
N VAL A 20 16.64 -39.86 13.28
CA VAL A 20 16.24 -41.03 12.48
C VAL A 20 17.36 -41.49 11.53
N VAL A 21 18.07 -40.56 10.88
CA VAL A 21 19.21 -40.90 10.01
C VAL A 21 20.37 -41.51 10.81
N VAL A 22 20.67 -40.97 11.99
CA VAL A 22 21.71 -41.52 12.88
C VAL A 22 21.33 -42.93 13.35
N LEU A 23 20.08 -43.14 13.76
CA LEU A 23 19.60 -44.47 14.17
C LEU A 23 19.65 -45.48 13.02
N LEU A 24 19.32 -45.07 11.79
CA LEU A 24 19.47 -45.91 10.61
C LEU A 24 20.94 -46.25 10.35
N GLY A 25 21.84 -45.28 10.49
CA GLY A 25 23.29 -45.51 10.38
C GLY A 25 23.80 -46.51 11.42
N ILE A 26 23.40 -46.35 12.69
CA ILE A 26 23.74 -47.28 13.77
C ILE A 26 23.21 -48.69 13.47
N TYR A 27 21.97 -48.80 12.98
CA TYR A 27 21.39 -50.06 12.55
C TYR A 27 22.21 -50.71 11.42
N LEU A 28 22.62 -49.95 10.40
CA LEU A 28 23.41 -50.48 9.28
C LEU A 28 24.85 -50.83 9.66
N SER A 29 25.43 -50.25 10.70
CA SER A 29 26.85 -50.44 11.06
C SER A 29 27.10 -51.29 12.31
N CYS A 30 26.08 -51.54 13.15
CA CYS A 30 26.25 -52.26 14.42
C CYS A 30 25.43 -53.55 14.46
N ASP A 31 26.08 -54.70 14.32
CA ASP A 31 25.43 -56.01 14.38
C ASP A 31 24.83 -56.30 15.78
N THR A 32 25.46 -55.81 16.86
CA THR A 32 24.92 -55.93 18.23
C THR A 32 23.56 -55.25 18.39
N PHE A 33 23.39 -54.08 17.76
CA PHE A 33 22.12 -53.34 17.80
C PHE A 33 21.04 -54.03 16.96
N ARG A 34 21.41 -54.60 15.81
CA ARG A 34 20.53 -55.44 14.99
C ARG A 34 20.03 -56.68 15.75
N ASN A 35 20.93 -57.35 16.45
CA ASN A 35 20.59 -58.53 17.27
C ASN A 35 19.66 -58.15 18.43
N PHE A 36 19.93 -57.05 19.13
CA PHE A 36 19.05 -56.54 20.19
C PHE A 36 17.63 -56.26 19.69
N LEU A 37 17.46 -55.62 18.52
CA LEU A 37 16.14 -55.35 17.94
C LEU A 37 15.41 -56.64 17.53
N SER A 38 16.14 -57.61 17.00
CA SER A 38 15.60 -58.94 16.67
C SER A 38 15.12 -59.69 17.92
N GLU A 39 15.88 -59.63 19.02
CA GLU A 39 15.50 -60.21 20.32
C GLU A 39 14.24 -59.55 20.92
N GLN A 40 13.99 -58.26 20.63
CA GLN A 40 12.76 -57.57 20.99
C GLN A 40 11.58 -57.89 20.04
N GLY A 41 11.74 -58.81 19.09
CA GLY A 41 10.70 -59.24 18.16
C GLY A 41 10.38 -58.23 17.06
N ILE A 42 11.29 -57.29 16.78
CA ILE A 42 11.09 -56.26 15.75
C ILE A 42 11.52 -56.83 14.39
N ASP A 43 10.57 -56.92 13.45
CA ASP A 43 10.71 -57.55 12.13
C ASP A 43 11.84 -56.92 11.29
N PRO A 44 12.68 -57.70 10.58
CA PRO A 44 13.73 -57.18 9.68
C PRO A 44 13.25 -56.22 8.58
N ASN A 45 11.94 -56.17 8.27
CA ASN A 45 11.31 -55.13 7.45
C ASN A 45 11.36 -53.72 8.09
N PHE A 46 11.93 -53.57 9.28
CA PHE A 46 12.16 -52.32 9.99
C PHE A 46 12.89 -51.23 9.17
N ILE A 47 13.73 -51.63 8.21
CA ILE A 47 14.39 -50.72 7.26
C ILE A 47 13.36 -49.92 6.45
N ILE A 48 12.28 -50.58 6.03
CA ILE A 48 11.18 -49.94 5.27
C ILE A 48 10.47 -48.91 6.15
N GLY A 49 10.28 -49.22 7.45
CA GLY A 49 9.73 -48.29 8.43
C GLY A 49 10.59 -47.03 8.59
N PHE A 50 11.92 -47.18 8.68
CA PHE A 50 12.86 -46.07 8.74
C PHE A 50 12.81 -45.19 7.48
N LEU A 51 12.87 -45.80 6.30
CA LEU A 51 12.80 -45.08 5.02
C LEU A 51 11.47 -44.32 4.88
N THR A 52 10.37 -44.90 5.34
CA THR A 52 9.05 -44.26 5.33
C THR A 52 9.01 -43.03 6.25
N ILE A 53 9.60 -43.13 7.45
CA ILE A 53 9.69 -42.00 8.39
C ILE A 53 10.58 -40.89 7.83
N VAL A 54 11.72 -41.23 7.21
CA VAL A 54 12.59 -40.25 6.54
C VAL A 54 11.84 -39.53 5.42
N ALA A 55 11.13 -40.28 4.56
CA ALA A 55 10.32 -39.71 3.49
C ALA A 55 9.24 -38.76 4.04
N LEU A 56 8.52 -39.16 5.09
CA LEU A 56 7.50 -38.31 5.74
C LEU A 56 8.10 -37.03 6.33
N LEU A 57 9.24 -37.11 7.00
CA LEU A 57 9.92 -35.95 7.58
C LEU A 57 10.45 -34.99 6.50
N LEU A 58 10.99 -35.52 5.41
CA LEU A 58 11.40 -34.72 4.24
C LEU A 58 10.19 -34.06 3.56
N SER A 59 9.08 -34.77 3.38
CA SER A 59 7.83 -34.20 2.85
C SER A 59 7.27 -33.11 3.75
N LEU A 60 7.33 -33.27 5.08
CA LEU A 60 6.92 -32.24 6.04
C LEU A 60 7.82 -31.00 5.98
N LEU A 61 9.14 -31.19 5.86
CA LEU A 61 10.10 -30.12 5.66
C LEU A 61 9.79 -29.35 4.37
N GLN A 62 9.62 -30.05 3.25
CA GLN A 62 9.30 -29.46 1.96
C GLN A 62 7.95 -28.72 2.00
N ALA A 63 6.91 -29.33 2.54
CA ALA A 63 5.60 -28.68 2.70
C ALA A 63 5.66 -27.43 3.59
N SER A 64 6.49 -27.44 4.64
CA SER A 64 6.68 -26.27 5.50
C SER A 64 7.42 -25.13 4.78
N HIS A 65 8.41 -25.48 3.95
CA HIS A 65 9.14 -24.53 3.12
C HIS A 65 8.22 -23.93 2.05
N ASP A 66 7.46 -24.76 1.34
CA ASP A 66 6.53 -24.35 0.28
C ASP A 66 5.40 -23.46 0.81
N ARG A 67 4.85 -23.76 2.01
CA ARG A 67 3.86 -22.89 2.67
C ARG A 67 4.43 -21.53 3.03
N ARG A 68 5.66 -21.48 3.55
CA ARG A 68 6.33 -20.23 3.91
C ARG A 68 6.66 -19.41 2.67
N TYR A 69 7.11 -20.07 1.60
CA TYR A 69 7.35 -19.47 0.29
C TYR A 69 6.05 -18.87 -0.28
N ALA A 70 4.97 -19.65 -0.33
CA ALA A 70 3.68 -19.19 -0.84
C ALA A 70 3.08 -18.04 -0.01
N TYR A 71 3.25 -18.07 1.31
CA TYR A 71 2.82 -16.98 2.19
C TYR A 71 3.62 -15.69 1.92
N ASN A 72 4.95 -15.78 1.85
CA ASN A 72 5.81 -14.64 1.59
C ASN A 72 5.57 -14.04 0.20
N LEU A 73 5.33 -14.88 -0.81
CA LEU A 73 5.01 -14.43 -2.17
C LEU A 73 3.68 -13.66 -2.20
N LYS A 74 2.62 -14.22 -1.58
CA LYS A 74 1.32 -13.54 -1.46
C LYS A 74 1.41 -12.21 -0.71
N LEU A 75 2.30 -12.11 0.28
CA LEU A 75 2.52 -10.87 1.02
C LEU A 75 3.14 -9.79 0.13
N ILE A 76 4.14 -10.13 -0.70
CA ILE A 76 4.72 -9.19 -1.66
C ILE A 76 3.66 -8.73 -2.66
N GLU A 77 2.97 -9.68 -3.29
CA GLU A 77 1.93 -9.39 -4.29
C GLU A 77 0.87 -8.46 -3.70
N SER A 78 0.47 -8.70 -2.44
CA SER A 78 -0.49 -7.85 -1.75
C SER A 78 0.05 -6.43 -1.49
N ILE A 79 1.26 -6.28 -0.94
CA ILE A 79 1.86 -4.98 -0.67
C ILE A 79 2.08 -4.19 -1.97
N GLU A 80 2.52 -4.85 -3.03
CA GLU A 80 2.72 -4.27 -4.35
C GLU A 80 1.40 -3.82 -4.98
N GLU A 81 0.38 -4.69 -5.03
CA GLU A 81 -0.93 -4.37 -5.57
C GLU A 81 -1.55 -3.17 -4.83
N LYS A 82 -1.50 -3.17 -3.50
CA LYS A 82 -2.07 -2.08 -2.70
C LYS A 82 -1.26 -0.80 -2.84
N GLY A 83 0.07 -0.89 -2.88
CA GLY A 83 0.96 0.25 -3.11
C GLY A 83 0.71 0.91 -4.48
N LEU A 84 0.59 0.12 -5.54
CA LEU A 84 0.28 0.63 -6.88
C LEU A 84 -1.08 1.31 -6.96
N ARG A 85 -2.10 0.78 -6.27
CA ARG A 85 -3.42 1.43 -6.19
C ARG A 85 -3.34 2.80 -5.49
N ILE A 86 -2.57 2.89 -4.40
CA ILE A 86 -2.35 4.17 -3.71
C ILE A 86 -1.64 5.16 -4.65
N ILE A 87 -0.58 4.75 -5.33
CA ILE A 87 0.15 5.59 -6.30
C ILE A 87 -0.77 6.09 -7.41
N GLY A 88 -1.61 5.22 -7.99
CA GLY A 88 -2.61 5.62 -8.98
C GLY A 88 -3.56 6.70 -8.44
N LYS A 89 -3.97 6.58 -7.18
CA LYS A 89 -4.81 7.59 -6.53
C LYS A 89 -4.07 8.92 -6.27
N LEU A 90 -2.80 8.88 -5.89
CA LEU A 90 -1.96 10.09 -5.74
C LEU A 90 -1.85 10.88 -7.06
N LEU A 91 -1.71 10.19 -8.19
CA LEU A 91 -1.72 10.82 -9.51
C LEU A 91 -3.07 11.49 -9.81
N GLY A 92 -4.18 10.83 -9.48
CA GLY A 92 -5.52 11.40 -9.61
C GLY A 92 -5.71 12.65 -8.74
N ILE A 93 -5.25 12.63 -7.50
CA ILE A 93 -5.26 13.81 -6.59
C ILE A 93 -4.50 14.98 -7.23
N LYS A 94 -3.29 14.73 -7.74
CA LYS A 94 -2.47 15.75 -8.40
C LYS A 94 -3.18 16.36 -9.60
N GLN A 95 -3.75 15.53 -10.48
CA GLN A 95 -4.50 16.00 -11.65
C GLN A 95 -5.73 16.83 -11.25
N LYS A 96 -6.50 16.38 -10.24
CA LYS A 96 -7.68 17.12 -9.75
C LYS A 96 -7.29 18.46 -9.13
N SER A 97 -6.24 18.49 -8.31
CA SER A 97 -5.72 19.74 -7.73
C SER A 97 -5.35 20.76 -8.81
N ALA A 98 -4.64 20.31 -9.86
CA ALA A 98 -4.30 21.15 -10.99
C ALA A 98 -5.55 21.64 -11.76
N ALA A 99 -6.55 20.77 -11.97
CA ALA A 99 -7.80 21.14 -12.63
C ALA A 99 -8.62 22.15 -11.82
N LEU A 100 -8.67 22.02 -10.49
CA LEU A 100 -9.34 22.97 -9.59
C LEU A 100 -8.67 24.35 -9.63
N LEU A 101 -7.33 24.39 -9.58
CA LEU A 101 -6.58 25.63 -9.74
C LEU A 101 -6.82 26.27 -11.11
N ALA A 102 -6.76 25.49 -12.20
CA ALA A 102 -7.02 25.99 -13.55
C ALA A 102 -8.44 26.58 -13.68
N SER A 103 -9.42 25.94 -13.04
CA SER A 103 -10.81 26.43 -13.03
C SER A 103 -10.93 27.74 -12.25
N LEU A 104 -10.24 27.87 -11.12
CA LEU A 104 -10.18 29.10 -10.34
C LEU A 104 -9.55 30.27 -11.14
N GLU A 105 -8.46 29.99 -11.85
CA GLU A 105 -7.80 30.94 -12.74
C GLU A 105 -8.69 31.32 -13.94
N ALA A 106 -9.43 30.36 -14.50
CA ALA A 106 -10.38 30.60 -15.57
C ALA A 106 -11.56 31.47 -15.14
N VAL A 107 -12.09 31.30 -13.92
CA VAL A 107 -13.10 32.21 -13.34
C VAL A 107 -12.56 33.64 -13.28
N LYS A 108 -11.33 33.83 -12.81
CA LYS A 108 -10.72 35.17 -12.77
C LYS A 108 -10.60 35.78 -14.16
N LYS A 109 -10.12 35.00 -15.13
CA LYS A 109 -10.02 35.45 -16.52
C LYS A 109 -11.40 35.86 -17.08
N CYS A 110 -12.43 35.05 -16.82
CA CYS A 110 -13.79 35.35 -17.27
C CYS A 110 -14.35 36.63 -16.62
N MET A 111 -14.05 36.88 -15.35
CA MET A 111 -14.39 38.16 -14.69
C MET A 111 -13.71 39.35 -15.35
N ASP A 112 -12.41 39.24 -15.61
CA ASP A 112 -11.61 40.33 -16.18
C ASP A 112 -12.04 40.63 -17.65
N GLU A 113 -12.39 39.59 -18.41
CA GLU A 113 -12.80 39.67 -19.82
C GLU A 113 -14.31 39.83 -20.03
N ARG A 114 -15.12 39.72 -18.96
CA ARG A 114 -16.60 39.79 -18.97
C ARG A 114 -17.27 38.74 -19.86
N VAL A 115 -16.74 37.52 -19.87
CA VAL A 115 -17.25 36.40 -20.67
C VAL A 115 -17.91 35.32 -19.80
N ILE A 116 -18.81 34.52 -20.35
CA ILE A 116 -19.46 33.46 -19.57
C ILE A 116 -18.45 32.35 -19.26
N PHE A 117 -18.31 32.01 -17.98
CA PHE A 117 -17.52 30.86 -17.54
C PHE A 117 -18.27 29.57 -17.84
N LEU A 118 -17.61 28.65 -18.55
CA LEU A 118 -18.06 27.28 -18.74
C LEU A 118 -17.11 26.35 -17.98
N ASP A 119 -17.66 25.57 -17.05
CA ASP A 119 -16.91 24.57 -16.29
C ASP A 119 -16.56 23.37 -17.20
N ALA A 120 -15.52 23.53 -18.01
CA ALA A 120 -15.05 22.51 -18.94
C ALA A 120 -14.46 21.27 -18.25
N HIS A 121 -14.18 21.36 -16.95
CA HIS A 121 -13.54 20.30 -16.17
C HIS A 121 -14.48 19.60 -15.19
N ASN A 122 -15.77 19.97 -15.20
CA ASN A 122 -16.78 19.47 -14.28
C ASN A 122 -16.27 19.43 -12.83
N VAL A 123 -15.54 20.47 -12.41
CA VAL A 123 -14.86 20.51 -11.11
C VAL A 123 -15.84 20.57 -9.93
N THR A 124 -17.10 20.87 -10.22
CA THR A 124 -18.22 20.82 -9.25
C THR A 124 -18.71 19.40 -8.94
N ASP A 125 -18.31 18.39 -9.72
CA ASP A 125 -18.59 16.99 -9.41
C ASP A 125 -17.62 16.47 -8.35
N LYS A 126 -18.19 16.12 -7.18
CA LYS A 126 -17.47 15.54 -6.03
C LYS A 126 -17.26 14.03 -6.16
N ALA A 127 -18.04 13.35 -7.00
CA ALA A 127 -18.06 11.89 -7.05
C ALA A 127 -16.68 11.30 -7.40
N ASP A 128 -15.95 11.94 -8.31
CA ASP A 128 -14.63 11.46 -8.78
C ASP A 128 -13.54 11.48 -7.69
N VAL A 129 -13.67 12.35 -6.69
CA VAL A 129 -12.69 12.47 -5.60
C VAL A 129 -13.01 11.48 -4.49
N ASP A 130 -14.28 11.34 -4.14
CA ASP A 130 -14.70 10.52 -3.00
C ASP A 130 -14.72 9.01 -3.35
N MET A 131 -14.96 8.66 -4.62
CA MET A 131 -14.93 7.27 -5.07
C MET A 131 -13.57 6.64 -4.75
N ASP A 132 -13.54 5.51 -4.05
CA ASP A 132 -12.34 4.78 -3.62
C ASP A 132 -11.41 5.46 -2.59
N MET A 133 -11.70 6.67 -2.07
CA MET A 133 -10.82 7.28 -1.05
C MET A 133 -10.85 6.55 0.28
N GLU A 134 -11.99 6.04 0.69
CA GLU A 134 -12.10 5.21 1.89
C GLU A 134 -11.25 3.94 1.77
N LEU A 135 -11.29 3.30 0.58
CA LEU A 135 -10.49 2.12 0.29
C LEU A 135 -8.99 2.41 0.33
N VAL A 136 -8.56 3.51 -0.28
CA VAL A 136 -7.15 3.93 -0.29
C VAL A 136 -6.69 4.31 1.12
N THR A 137 -7.54 4.99 1.88
CA THR A 137 -7.30 5.32 3.29
C THR A 137 -7.14 4.05 4.12
N ALA A 138 -7.99 3.04 3.91
CA ALA A 138 -7.87 1.74 4.57
C ALA A 138 -6.57 1.02 4.19
N TYR A 139 -6.15 1.06 2.92
CA TYR A 139 -4.86 0.50 2.50
C TYR A 139 -3.67 1.20 3.15
N ILE A 140 -3.72 2.52 3.27
CA ILE A 140 -2.69 3.29 3.97
C ILE A 140 -2.65 2.87 5.44
N HIS A 141 -3.77 2.84 6.15
CA HIS A 141 -3.76 2.45 7.56
C HIS A 141 -3.36 0.98 7.80
N THR A 142 -3.63 0.09 6.85
CA THR A 142 -3.34 -1.35 7.00
C THR A 142 -1.92 -1.72 6.58
N TYR A 143 -1.43 -1.18 5.46
CA TYR A 143 -0.17 -1.61 4.83
C TYR A 143 0.93 -0.54 4.89
N PHE A 144 0.58 0.73 5.06
CA PHE A 144 1.49 1.88 5.03
C PHE A 144 1.19 2.86 6.18
N ASN A 145 0.99 2.34 7.39
CA ASN A 145 0.47 3.11 8.53
C ASN A 145 1.32 4.35 8.86
N GLU A 146 2.62 4.30 8.55
CA GLU A 146 3.58 5.39 8.70
C GLU A 146 3.22 6.62 7.84
N LEU A 147 2.42 6.44 6.79
CA LEU A 147 1.97 7.48 5.87
C LEU A 147 0.66 8.15 6.28
N GLY A 148 -0.01 7.69 7.34
CA GLY A 148 -1.34 8.18 7.71
C GLY A 148 -1.42 9.69 7.93
N SER A 149 -0.41 10.28 8.58
CA SER A 149 -0.36 11.74 8.79
C SER A 149 -0.20 12.50 7.48
N SER A 150 0.75 12.10 6.63
CA SER A 150 0.99 12.72 5.32
C SER A 150 -0.21 12.57 4.39
N TRP A 151 -0.91 11.44 4.46
CA TRP A 151 -2.16 11.21 3.74
C TRP A 151 -3.25 12.18 4.16
N ASN A 152 -3.50 12.32 5.47
CA ASN A 152 -4.51 13.26 5.96
C ASN A 152 -4.19 14.70 5.55
N GLN A 153 -2.92 15.11 5.67
CA GLN A 153 -2.48 16.43 5.21
C GLN A 153 -2.71 16.63 3.71
N LEU A 154 -2.48 15.61 2.89
CA LEU A 154 -2.74 15.66 1.45
C LEU A 154 -4.23 15.90 1.17
N ILE A 155 -5.11 15.16 1.85
CA ILE A 155 -6.57 15.28 1.69
C ILE A 155 -7.06 16.65 2.14
N ASP A 156 -6.56 17.17 3.27
CA ASP A 156 -6.95 18.50 3.76
C ASP A 156 -6.52 19.62 2.81
N LYS A 157 -5.34 19.50 2.20
CA LYS A 157 -4.88 20.47 1.19
C LYS A 157 -5.73 20.40 -0.08
N LEU A 158 -6.08 19.20 -0.55
CA LEU A 158 -6.96 19.02 -1.71
C LEU A 158 -8.33 19.66 -1.45
N ARG A 159 -8.89 19.45 -0.25
CA ARG A 159 -10.13 20.11 0.18
C ARG A 159 -10.00 21.63 0.16
N GLY A 160 -8.89 22.18 0.67
CA GLY A 160 -8.64 23.63 0.62
C GLY A 160 -8.64 24.21 -0.80
N VAL A 161 -7.99 23.55 -1.76
CA VAL A 161 -8.05 23.96 -3.18
C VAL A 161 -9.49 23.83 -3.71
N GLY A 162 -10.19 22.76 -3.35
CA GLY A 162 -11.58 22.52 -3.71
C GLY A 162 -12.53 23.60 -3.20
N ASP A 163 -12.38 24.04 -1.96
CA ASP A 163 -13.21 25.07 -1.35
C ASP A 163 -13.00 26.43 -2.02
N TYR A 164 -11.75 26.81 -2.35
CA TYR A 164 -11.49 28.04 -3.10
C TYR A 164 -12.15 28.00 -4.49
N ALA A 165 -11.97 26.90 -5.23
CA ALA A 165 -12.54 26.73 -6.57
C ALA A 165 -14.08 26.72 -6.53
N GLY A 166 -14.67 25.92 -5.65
CA GLY A 166 -16.12 25.80 -5.52
C GLY A 166 -16.79 27.12 -5.16
N ASN A 167 -16.25 27.83 -4.16
CA ASN A 167 -16.78 29.14 -3.75
C ASN A 167 -16.69 30.17 -4.88
N ALA A 168 -15.57 30.22 -5.60
CA ALA A 168 -15.41 31.15 -6.71
C ALA A 168 -16.38 30.85 -7.86
N ILE A 169 -16.56 29.58 -8.25
CA ILE A 169 -17.48 29.19 -9.32
C ILE A 169 -18.93 29.51 -8.96
N LEU A 170 -19.36 29.19 -7.73
CA LEU A 170 -20.72 29.48 -7.26
C LEU A 170 -21.00 30.98 -7.25
N ASN A 171 -20.10 31.76 -6.63
CA ASN A 171 -20.28 33.21 -6.55
C ASN A 171 -20.21 33.87 -7.94
N TYR A 172 -19.40 33.34 -8.86
CA TYR A 172 -19.35 33.83 -10.24
C TYR A 172 -20.71 33.64 -10.94
N LYS A 173 -21.29 32.44 -10.82
CA LYS A 173 -22.61 32.13 -11.41
C LYS A 173 -23.71 33.02 -10.83
N GLU A 174 -23.71 33.24 -9.52
CA GLU A 174 -24.69 34.08 -8.83
C GLU A 174 -24.61 35.56 -9.22
N ASN A 175 -23.44 36.03 -9.68
CA ASN A 175 -23.21 37.44 -9.96
C ASN A 175 -22.89 37.75 -11.42
N ILE A 176 -23.16 36.81 -12.34
CA ILE A 176 -22.77 36.93 -13.74
C ILE A 176 -23.37 38.17 -14.41
N ASP A 177 -24.63 38.49 -14.12
CA ASP A 177 -25.33 39.65 -14.70
C ASP A 177 -24.68 40.97 -14.25
N VAL A 178 -24.27 41.04 -12.99
CA VAL A 178 -23.57 42.21 -12.42
C VAL A 178 -22.20 42.37 -13.07
N ILE A 179 -21.45 41.28 -13.21
CA ILE A 179 -20.11 41.27 -13.83
C ILE A 179 -20.19 41.70 -15.30
N GLN A 180 -21.17 41.21 -16.05
CA GLN A 180 -21.35 41.56 -17.46
C GLN A 180 -21.78 43.03 -17.63
N THR A 181 -22.69 43.51 -16.80
CA THR A 181 -23.32 44.83 -16.95
C THR A 181 -22.48 45.97 -16.36
N HIS A 182 -21.86 45.73 -15.20
CA HIS A 182 -21.17 46.77 -14.41
C HIS A 182 -19.65 46.51 -14.29
N GLY A 183 -19.16 45.38 -14.81
CA GLY A 183 -17.77 44.97 -14.64
C GLY A 183 -17.49 44.39 -13.25
N PRO A 184 -16.22 44.03 -12.95
CA PRO A 184 -15.85 43.31 -11.73
C PRO A 184 -15.83 44.16 -10.45
N ILE A 185 -16.40 45.37 -10.45
CA ILE A 185 -16.33 46.28 -9.30
C ILE A 185 -17.48 45.98 -8.33
N ASN A 186 -17.13 45.67 -7.07
CA ASN A 186 -18.06 45.46 -5.93
C ASN A 186 -19.10 44.36 -6.13
N VAL A 187 -18.68 43.24 -6.71
CA VAL A 187 -19.57 42.10 -6.99
C VAL A 187 -19.92 41.34 -5.70
N CYS A 188 -18.91 40.81 -5.00
CA CYS A 188 -19.02 40.27 -3.65
C CYS A 188 -17.62 40.06 -3.03
N ASP A 189 -17.54 39.93 -1.70
CA ASP A 189 -16.27 39.77 -0.98
C ASP A 189 -15.47 38.54 -1.42
N THR A 190 -16.14 37.45 -1.77
CA THR A 190 -15.51 36.20 -2.25
C THR A 190 -14.77 36.43 -3.57
N LEU A 191 -15.43 37.06 -4.55
CA LEU A 191 -14.84 37.35 -5.86
C LEU A 191 -13.79 38.46 -5.78
N ASN A 192 -13.94 39.42 -4.87
CA ASN A 192 -12.94 40.44 -4.62
C ASN A 192 -11.63 39.85 -4.06
N LYS A 193 -11.70 38.74 -3.30
CA LYS A 193 -10.53 38.02 -2.75
C LYS A 193 -9.95 36.97 -3.69
N LEU A 194 -10.50 36.82 -4.90
CA LEU A 194 -10.10 35.80 -5.87
C LEU A 194 -8.58 35.79 -6.19
N PRO A 195 -7.87 36.92 -6.33
CA PRO A 195 -6.42 36.91 -6.53
C PRO A 195 -5.66 36.24 -5.37
N THR A 196 -6.07 36.50 -4.13
CA THR A 196 -5.49 35.88 -2.93
C THR A 196 -5.81 34.38 -2.88
N SER A 197 -7.06 34.00 -3.18
CA SER A 197 -7.44 32.59 -3.27
C SER A 197 -6.66 31.82 -4.33
N ILE A 198 -6.35 32.44 -5.48
CA ILE A 198 -5.49 31.84 -6.52
C ILE A 198 -4.06 31.63 -6.00
N GLN A 199 -3.50 32.62 -5.31
CA GLN A 199 -2.15 32.51 -4.75
C GLN A 199 -2.07 31.38 -3.71
N GLU A 200 -3.04 31.28 -2.81
CA GLU A 200 -3.12 30.20 -1.83
C GLU A 200 -3.36 28.84 -2.49
N ALA A 201 -4.24 28.75 -3.49
CA ALA A 201 -4.47 27.53 -4.25
C ALA A 201 -3.20 27.06 -4.98
N ARG A 202 -2.40 27.97 -5.55
CA ARG A 202 -1.08 27.64 -6.14
C ARG A 202 -0.12 27.07 -5.10
N ARG A 203 -0.05 27.68 -3.92
CA ARG A 203 0.79 27.18 -2.81
C ARG A 203 0.36 25.77 -2.40
N LEU A 204 -0.93 25.56 -2.17
CA LEU A 204 -1.48 24.25 -1.80
C LEU A 204 -1.25 23.20 -2.88
N ASN A 205 -1.41 23.55 -4.16
CA ASN A 205 -1.13 22.65 -5.29
C ASN A 205 0.34 22.22 -5.33
N ALA A 206 1.28 23.14 -5.10
CA ALA A 206 2.70 22.80 -5.01
C ALA A 206 3.00 21.89 -3.80
N GLU A 207 2.35 22.12 -2.66
CA GLU A 207 2.49 21.25 -1.49
C GLU A 207 1.90 19.85 -1.71
N ILE A 208 0.79 19.74 -2.44
CA ILE A 208 0.20 18.47 -2.89
C ILE A 208 1.19 17.70 -3.78
N ASP A 209 1.86 18.38 -4.70
CA ASP A 209 2.90 17.79 -5.54
C ASP A 209 4.07 17.21 -4.73
N VAL A 210 4.54 17.95 -3.72
CA VAL A 210 5.63 17.49 -2.84
C VAL A 210 5.18 16.30 -1.99
N LEU A 211 3.98 16.36 -1.41
CA LEU A 211 3.45 15.28 -0.57
C LEU A 211 3.18 14.00 -1.37
N THR A 212 2.58 14.12 -2.56
CA THR A 212 2.34 12.97 -3.44
C THR A 212 3.63 12.27 -3.84
N GLN A 213 4.69 13.03 -4.16
CA GLN A 213 6.00 12.46 -4.45
C GLN A 213 6.60 11.76 -3.23
N SER A 214 6.57 12.41 -2.06
CA SER A 214 7.11 11.83 -0.83
C SER A 214 6.41 10.54 -0.43
N ILE A 215 5.08 10.48 -0.52
CA ILE A 215 4.30 9.26 -0.24
C ILE A 215 4.63 8.17 -1.25
N THR A 216 4.76 8.51 -2.54
CA THR A 216 5.15 7.58 -3.61
C THR A 216 6.51 6.95 -3.33
N ASP A 217 7.51 7.75 -2.96
CA ASP A 217 8.87 7.27 -2.70
C ASP A 217 8.91 6.28 -1.53
N VAL A 218 8.14 6.53 -0.46
CA VAL A 218 8.04 5.61 0.68
C VAL A 218 7.38 4.29 0.27
N ILE A 219 6.31 4.34 -0.53
CA ILE A 219 5.62 3.13 -1.03
C ILE A 219 6.57 2.30 -1.90
N VAL A 220 7.22 2.93 -2.88
CA VAL A 220 8.17 2.27 -3.79
C VAL A 220 9.33 1.64 -2.99
N LYS A 221 9.88 2.38 -2.02
CA LYS A 221 10.92 1.86 -1.14
C LYS A 221 10.44 0.64 -0.36
N LYS A 222 9.25 0.69 0.24
CA LYS A 222 8.70 -0.42 1.02
C LYS A 222 8.45 -1.67 0.17
N ILE A 223 7.97 -1.51 -1.07
CA ILE A 223 7.83 -2.62 -2.04
C ILE A 223 9.20 -3.25 -2.32
N SER A 224 10.21 -2.42 -2.60
CA SER A 224 11.58 -2.88 -2.85
C SER A 224 12.18 -3.61 -1.65
N ASP A 225 12.09 -3.02 -0.45
CA ASP A 225 12.62 -3.59 0.79
C ASP A 225 11.95 -4.94 1.11
N THR A 226 10.64 -5.05 0.90
CA THR A 226 9.89 -6.29 1.11
C THR A 226 10.33 -7.38 0.13
N ARG A 227 10.54 -7.05 -1.15
CA ARG A 227 11.06 -7.99 -2.16
C ARG A 227 12.44 -8.53 -1.79
N LEU A 228 13.34 -7.65 -1.32
CA LEU A 228 14.70 -8.04 -0.91
C LEU A 228 14.68 -8.96 0.32
N GLN A 229 13.87 -8.65 1.33
CA GLN A 229 13.75 -9.47 2.54
C GLN A 229 13.23 -10.87 2.24
N VAL A 230 12.24 -10.98 1.36
CA VAL A 230 11.71 -12.30 0.98
C VAL A 230 12.73 -13.09 0.19
N LYS A 231 13.44 -12.47 -0.76
CA LYS A 231 14.53 -13.15 -1.50
C LYS A 231 15.59 -13.70 -0.54
N ALA A 232 16.04 -12.89 0.42
CA ALA A 232 16.98 -13.31 1.46
C ALA A 232 16.42 -14.34 2.46
N SER A 233 15.11 -14.58 2.46
CA SER A 233 14.47 -15.63 3.28
C SER A 233 14.29 -16.95 2.55
N ILE A 234 14.51 -16.94 1.23
CA ILE A 234 14.41 -18.07 0.31
C ILE A 234 15.81 -18.64 0.05
N ASP A 235 16.83 -17.77 -0.03
CA ASP A 235 18.25 -18.12 -0.09
C ASP A 235 18.79 -18.58 1.27
#